data_AF-A0A7S2AJ22-F1
#
_entry.id   AF-A0A7S2AJ22-F1
#
_cell.length_a   1.000
_cell.length_b   1.000
_cell.length_c   1.000
_cell.angle_alpha   90.00
_cell.angle_beta   90.00
_cell.angle_gamma   90.00
#
_symmetry.space_group_name_H-M   'P 1'
#
loop_
_entity.id
_entity.type
_entity.pdbx_description
1 polymer ?
#
loop_
_entity_poly.entity_id
_entity_poly.type
_entity_poly.pdbx_seq_one_letter_code
_entity_poly.pdbx_strand_id
1 'polypeptide(L)'
;STITRFNPTVVGGRDVEWVHTSSSSEQIYERVTYIETKPVWPLKARDFVCRVRYEKVLPNSSSSLSSKSSFCSSSSPFELIVNSATTHPNAPPLRGLVRGRLRGLHLMEPVEAPGNPNSRVATTDDKVGQQPAAVRCLYTCIHEIDPAGLAPRRLVNWFAVRRPRQYCALVKALAEAIYADAMAAVADTRNAGQDEGRVLDPEAAVARYGPTASLGR
;
A
#
# COMPACT_ATOMS: atom_id res chain seq x y z
N SER A 1 11.52 -11.03 -0.01
CA SER A 1 10.31 -10.38 -0.56
C SER A 1 9.86 -9.29 0.40
N THR A 2 9.48 -8.10 -0.08
CA THR A 2 9.05 -6.98 0.78
C THR A 2 7.79 -7.32 1.59
N ILE A 3 6.92 -8.21 1.08
CA ILE A 3 5.66 -8.59 1.73
C ILE A 3 5.85 -9.26 3.09
N THR A 4 6.93 -10.01 3.28
CA THR A 4 7.20 -10.73 4.54
C THR A 4 7.62 -9.79 5.67
N ARG A 5 7.99 -8.53 5.36
CA ARG A 5 8.36 -7.52 6.36
C ARG A 5 7.16 -7.03 7.17
N PHE A 6 5.99 -6.96 6.55
CA PHE A 6 4.78 -6.42 7.20
C PHE A 6 3.64 -7.44 7.33
N ASN A 7 3.74 -8.61 6.67
CA ASN A 7 2.78 -9.69 6.81
C ASN A 7 3.42 -10.97 7.39
N PRO A 8 3.37 -11.19 8.71
CA PRO A 8 4.07 -12.29 9.37
C PRO A 8 3.47 -13.68 9.09
N THR A 9 2.27 -13.73 8.48
CA THR A 9 1.63 -14.99 8.09
C THR A 9 2.12 -15.48 6.73
N VAL A 10 2.68 -14.60 5.90
CA VAL A 10 3.25 -14.96 4.60
C VAL A 10 4.66 -15.52 4.80
N VAL A 11 4.92 -16.70 4.23
CA VAL A 11 6.25 -17.35 4.23
C VAL A 11 6.91 -17.33 2.88
N GLY A 12 6.10 -17.28 1.84
CA GLY A 12 6.56 -17.37 0.47
C GLY A 12 5.61 -16.65 -0.46
N GLY A 13 6.07 -16.46 -1.67
CA GLY A 13 5.28 -15.85 -2.71
C GLY A 13 6.17 -15.30 -3.81
N ARG A 14 5.58 -15.17 -4.98
CA ARG A 14 6.24 -14.66 -6.18
C ARG A 14 5.21 -14.05 -7.11
N ASP A 15 5.61 -13.04 -7.85
CA ASP A 15 4.82 -12.57 -8.98
C ASP A 15 5.00 -13.57 -10.11
N VAL A 16 3.88 -14.06 -10.65
CA VAL A 16 3.86 -15.10 -11.70
C VAL A 16 3.63 -14.51 -13.08
N GLU A 17 3.04 -13.32 -13.15
CA GLU A 17 2.76 -12.59 -14.39
C GLU A 17 2.68 -11.10 -14.06
N TRP A 18 3.22 -10.27 -14.95
CA TRP A 18 3.06 -8.81 -14.92
C TRP A 18 2.33 -8.38 -16.19
N VAL A 19 1.30 -7.56 -16.03
CA VAL A 19 0.52 -7.01 -17.13
C VAL A 19 0.56 -5.49 -17.00
N HIS A 20 1.32 -4.86 -17.89
CA HIS A 20 1.37 -3.41 -17.97
C HIS A 20 0.44 -2.95 -19.10
N THR A 21 -0.65 -2.28 -18.75
CA THR A 21 -1.54 -1.68 -19.74
C THR A 21 -1.44 -0.17 -19.64
N SER A 22 -0.85 0.43 -20.68
CA SER A 22 -0.82 1.88 -20.86
C SER A 22 -1.83 2.26 -21.93
N SER A 23 -2.93 2.89 -21.53
CA SER A 23 -3.79 3.63 -22.46
C SER A 23 -3.43 5.12 -22.41
N SER A 24 -3.85 5.90 -23.41
CA SER A 24 -3.56 7.34 -23.50
C SER A 24 -4.06 8.16 -22.29
N SER A 25 -4.95 7.60 -21.46
CA SER A 25 -5.55 8.27 -20.30
C SER A 25 -5.39 7.51 -18.98
N GLU A 26 -4.86 6.29 -18.97
CA GLU A 26 -4.80 5.47 -17.75
C GLU A 26 -3.57 4.56 -17.74
N GLN A 27 -2.75 4.67 -16.69
CA GLN A 27 -1.69 3.72 -16.39
C GLN A 27 -2.22 2.71 -15.39
N ILE A 28 -2.50 1.50 -15.86
CA ILE A 28 -2.93 0.39 -15.02
C ILE A 28 -1.77 -0.57 -14.85
N TYR A 29 -1.36 -0.74 -13.59
CA TYR A 29 -0.35 -1.72 -13.22
C TYR A 29 -1.06 -2.95 -12.65
N GLU A 30 -1.09 -4.03 -13.42
CA GLU A 30 -1.64 -5.30 -12.98
C GLU A 30 -0.54 -6.36 -12.85
N ARG A 31 -0.69 -7.25 -11.88
CA ARG A 31 0.14 -8.45 -11.74
C ARG A 31 -0.69 -9.60 -11.23
N VAL A 32 -0.26 -10.81 -11.51
CA VAL A 32 -0.73 -12.01 -10.81
C VAL A 32 0.34 -12.44 -9.85
N THR A 33 -0.03 -12.60 -8.58
CA THR A 33 0.88 -12.97 -7.50
C THR A 33 0.43 -14.27 -6.85
N TYR A 34 1.40 -15.12 -6.54
CA TYR A 34 1.24 -16.33 -5.74
C TYR A 34 1.70 -16.02 -4.31
N ILE A 35 0.90 -16.40 -3.32
CA ILE A 35 1.18 -16.15 -1.90
C ILE A 35 1.06 -17.46 -1.13
N GLU A 36 2.04 -17.76 -0.28
CA GLU A 36 2.04 -18.91 0.62
C GLU A 36 2.02 -18.44 2.08
N THR A 37 1.19 -19.09 2.89
CA THR A 37 0.99 -18.74 4.30
C THR A 37 1.37 -19.88 5.24
N LYS A 38 1.83 -19.51 6.44
CA LYS A 38 2.18 -20.46 7.51
C LYS A 38 0.99 -21.36 7.86
N PRO A 39 1.23 -22.63 8.21
CA PRO A 39 0.20 -23.44 8.85
C PRO A 39 -0.18 -22.81 10.19
N VAL A 40 -1.43 -23.00 10.56
CA VAL A 40 -1.99 -22.53 11.83
C VAL A 40 -2.66 -23.73 12.45
N TRP A 41 -2.02 -24.37 13.43
CA TRP A 41 -2.59 -25.57 14.06
C TRP A 41 -4.05 -25.34 14.52
N PRO A 42 -5.01 -26.23 14.20
CA PRO A 42 -4.86 -27.55 13.55
C PRO A 42 -4.93 -27.53 12.01
N LEU A 43 -4.89 -26.36 11.42
CA LEU A 43 -5.06 -26.14 10.00
C LEU A 43 -3.75 -26.23 9.18
N LYS A 44 -3.86 -26.79 7.97
CA LYS A 44 -2.78 -26.85 6.97
C LYS A 44 -2.35 -25.45 6.49
N ALA A 45 -1.18 -25.35 5.87
CA ALA A 45 -0.75 -24.14 5.17
C ALA A 45 -1.68 -23.84 3.98
N ARG A 46 -1.83 -22.56 3.64
CA ARG A 46 -2.66 -22.11 2.51
C ARG A 46 -1.82 -21.43 1.48
N ASP A 47 -2.23 -21.58 0.23
CA ASP A 47 -1.80 -20.72 -0.85
C ASP A 47 -2.95 -19.93 -1.47
N PHE A 48 -2.61 -18.80 -2.07
CA PHE A 48 -3.51 -17.90 -2.77
C PHE A 48 -2.90 -17.50 -4.10
N VAL A 49 -3.74 -17.35 -5.11
CA VAL A 49 -3.36 -16.71 -6.38
C VAL A 49 -4.27 -15.50 -6.54
N CYS A 50 -3.65 -14.33 -6.63
CA CYS A 50 -4.34 -13.05 -6.62
C CYS A 50 -3.91 -12.24 -7.83
N ARG A 51 -4.87 -11.69 -8.57
CA ARG A 51 -4.60 -10.57 -9.47
C ARG A 51 -4.63 -9.29 -8.64
N VAL A 52 -3.54 -8.56 -8.66
CA VAL A 52 -3.34 -7.28 -7.97
C VAL A 52 -3.35 -6.20 -9.03
N ARG A 53 -4.25 -5.24 -8.88
CA ARG A 53 -4.38 -4.07 -9.73
C ARG A 53 -4.12 -2.83 -8.91
N TYR A 54 -3.22 -1.97 -9.37
CA TYR A 54 -2.96 -0.66 -8.79
C TYR A 54 -3.56 0.43 -9.67
N GLU A 55 -4.27 1.35 -9.03
CA GLU A 55 -4.92 2.50 -9.64
C GLU A 55 -4.56 3.76 -8.85
N LYS A 56 -4.23 4.83 -9.57
CA LYS A 56 -4.14 6.18 -9.01
C LYS A 56 -5.38 6.95 -9.45
N VAL A 57 -6.28 7.24 -8.53
CA VAL A 57 -7.55 7.90 -8.85
C VAL A 57 -7.39 9.40 -8.66
N LEU A 58 -7.55 10.14 -9.76
CA LEU A 58 -7.50 11.59 -9.75
C LEU A 58 -8.86 12.18 -9.34
N PRO A 59 -8.89 13.23 -8.51
CA PRO A 59 -10.13 13.77 -7.94
C PRO A 59 -11.06 14.45 -8.95
N ASN A 60 -10.61 14.65 -10.19
CA ASN A 60 -11.40 15.30 -11.26
C ASN A 60 -11.92 14.32 -12.32
N SER A 61 -11.78 13.01 -12.12
CA SER A 61 -12.37 11.99 -13.01
C SER A 61 -13.87 11.86 -12.72
N SER A 62 -14.65 12.82 -13.22
CA SER A 62 -16.11 12.81 -13.16
C SER A 62 -16.69 11.63 -13.95
N SER A 63 -16.82 10.47 -13.34
CA SER A 63 -17.77 9.43 -13.77
C SER A 63 -18.97 9.43 -12.84
N SER A 64 -19.94 10.27 -13.19
CA SER A 64 -21.40 10.19 -12.99
C SER A 64 -22.03 9.15 -12.05
N LEU A 65 -21.50 8.93 -10.84
CA LEU A 65 -22.23 8.24 -9.77
C LEU A 65 -22.42 9.21 -8.62
N SER A 66 -23.53 9.95 -8.76
CA SER A 66 -24.14 10.77 -7.74
C SER A 66 -24.37 9.97 -6.47
N SER A 67 -23.48 10.13 -5.51
CA SER A 67 -23.77 9.97 -4.09
C SER A 67 -22.78 10.86 -3.36
N LYS A 68 -23.27 12.02 -2.92
CA LYS A 68 -22.53 12.96 -2.08
C LYS A 68 -22.12 12.26 -0.78
N SER A 69 -21.00 11.56 -0.82
CA SER A 69 -20.26 11.17 0.37
C SER A 69 -19.54 12.41 0.85
N SER A 70 -20.00 12.99 1.96
CA SER A 70 -19.34 14.11 2.65
C SER A 70 -18.00 13.71 3.29
N PHE A 71 -17.46 12.54 2.95
CA PHE A 71 -16.26 11.97 3.56
C PHE A 71 -14.98 12.27 2.77
N CYS A 72 -15.07 12.70 1.51
CA CYS A 72 -13.89 12.95 0.66
C CYS A 72 -13.92 14.39 0.12
N SER A 73 -13.62 15.36 0.98
CA SER A 73 -13.41 16.78 0.59
C SER A 73 -11.99 17.04 0.07
N SER A 74 -11.15 16.01 -0.02
CA SER A 74 -9.76 16.10 -0.44
C SER A 74 -9.69 16.25 -1.96
N SER A 75 -9.16 17.38 -2.42
CA SER A 75 -8.77 17.63 -3.82
C SER A 75 -7.49 16.88 -4.22
N SER A 76 -6.97 16.01 -3.35
CA SER A 76 -5.75 15.25 -3.59
C SER A 76 -6.07 13.84 -4.10
N PRO A 77 -5.24 13.30 -5.02
CA PRO A 77 -5.44 11.95 -5.54
C PRO A 77 -5.29 10.91 -4.44
N PHE A 78 -6.01 9.80 -4.58
CA PHE A 78 -5.86 8.64 -3.71
C PHE A 78 -5.32 7.46 -4.50
N GLU A 79 -4.67 6.55 -3.79
CA GLU A 79 -4.13 5.33 -4.37
C GLU A 79 -4.96 4.13 -3.93
N LEU A 80 -5.22 3.24 -4.88
CA LEU A 80 -6.06 2.06 -4.70
C LEU A 80 -5.31 0.82 -5.18
N ILE A 81 -5.25 -0.21 -4.33
CA ILE A 81 -4.77 -1.54 -4.68
C ILE A 81 -5.91 -2.53 -4.50
N VAL A 82 -6.34 -3.13 -5.59
CA VAL A 82 -7.41 -4.13 -5.61
C VAL A 82 -6.80 -5.52 -5.81
N ASN A 83 -7.09 -6.41 -4.88
CA ASN A 83 -6.74 -7.82 -4.97
C ASN A 83 -8.00 -8.62 -5.32
N SER A 84 -7.93 -9.42 -6.38
CA SER A 84 -9.00 -10.34 -6.78
C SER A 84 -8.47 -11.77 -6.86
N ALA A 85 -9.26 -12.72 -6.36
CA ALA A 85 -8.90 -14.14 -6.45
C ALA A 85 -8.91 -14.58 -7.92
N THR A 86 -7.85 -15.27 -8.36
CA THR A 86 -7.74 -15.78 -9.73
C THR A 86 -7.08 -17.16 -9.76
N THR A 87 -6.99 -17.75 -10.94
CA THR A 87 -6.19 -18.94 -11.23
C THR A 87 -5.10 -18.59 -12.23
N HIS A 88 -4.01 -19.36 -12.24
CA HIS A 88 -2.92 -19.14 -13.20
C HIS A 88 -2.20 -20.47 -13.49
N PRO A 89 -1.89 -20.80 -14.76
CA PRO A 89 -1.29 -22.08 -15.13
C PRO A 89 0.08 -22.31 -14.47
N ASN A 90 0.87 -21.26 -14.26
CA ASN A 90 2.18 -21.35 -13.57
C ASN A 90 2.09 -21.36 -12.03
N ALA A 91 0.88 -21.40 -11.47
CA ALA A 91 0.61 -21.51 -10.03
C ALA A 91 -0.51 -22.53 -9.74
N PRO A 92 -0.35 -23.81 -10.17
CA PRO A 92 -1.34 -24.84 -9.92
C PRO A 92 -1.47 -25.12 -8.42
N PRO A 93 -2.59 -25.70 -7.95
CA PRO A 93 -2.72 -26.15 -6.57
C PRO A 93 -1.60 -27.11 -6.17
N LEU A 94 -0.90 -26.83 -5.08
CA LEU A 94 0.21 -27.66 -4.62
C LEU A 94 -0.25 -28.71 -3.60
N ARG A 95 0.34 -29.90 -3.67
CA ARG A 95 0.06 -30.98 -2.71
C ARG A 95 0.50 -30.56 -1.31
N GLY A 96 -0.39 -30.73 -0.33
CA GLY A 96 -0.11 -30.39 1.07
C GLY A 96 -0.54 -28.97 1.46
N LEU A 97 -0.83 -28.10 0.49
CA LEU A 97 -1.45 -26.80 0.70
C LEU A 97 -2.95 -26.86 0.44
N VAL A 98 -3.69 -25.93 1.03
CA VAL A 98 -5.11 -25.70 0.74
C VAL A 98 -5.23 -24.40 -0.04
N ARG A 99 -5.80 -24.45 -1.25
CA ARG A 99 -6.00 -23.26 -2.10
C ARG A 99 -7.17 -22.43 -1.57
N GLY A 100 -6.86 -21.30 -0.98
CA GLY A 100 -7.84 -20.30 -0.55
C GLY A 100 -8.19 -19.32 -1.67
N ARG A 101 -9.18 -18.46 -1.39
CA ARG A 101 -9.52 -17.30 -2.21
C ARG A 101 -9.36 -16.05 -1.37
N LEU A 102 -8.67 -15.06 -1.91
CA LEU A 102 -8.45 -13.77 -1.28
C LEU A 102 -8.91 -12.67 -2.22
N ARG A 103 -9.81 -11.83 -1.71
CA ARG A 103 -10.18 -10.55 -2.31
C ARG A 103 -9.84 -9.47 -1.30
N GLY A 104 -9.40 -8.33 -1.79
CA GLY A 104 -9.04 -7.25 -0.90
C GLY A 104 -8.96 -5.92 -1.60
N LEU A 105 -8.98 -4.88 -0.79
CA LEU A 105 -8.88 -3.50 -1.20
C LEU A 105 -7.97 -2.81 -0.19
N HIS A 106 -6.98 -2.08 -0.70
CA HIS A 106 -6.16 -1.17 0.09
C HIS A 106 -6.31 0.22 -0.51
N LEU A 107 -6.77 1.15 0.30
CA LEU A 107 -6.99 2.54 -0.06
C LEU A 107 -6.08 3.41 0.79
N MET A 108 -5.37 4.32 0.12
CA MET A 108 -4.46 5.27 0.74
C MET A 108 -4.92 6.67 0.36
N GLU A 109 -5.43 7.40 1.34
CA GLU A 109 -5.95 8.75 1.17
C GLU A 109 -5.04 9.76 1.88
N PRO A 110 -4.56 10.80 1.20
CA PRO A 110 -3.88 11.89 1.89
C PRO A 110 -4.88 12.60 2.79
N VAL A 111 -4.45 12.90 4.03
CA VAL A 111 -5.25 13.64 5.00
C VAL A 111 -4.47 14.87 5.40
N GLU A 112 -5.12 16.03 5.28
CA GLU A 112 -4.58 17.27 5.82
C GLU A 112 -4.33 17.08 7.32
N ALA A 113 -3.10 17.35 7.77
CA ALA A 113 -2.85 17.39 9.19
C ALA A 113 -3.83 18.41 9.80
N PRO A 114 -4.50 18.08 10.92
CA PRO A 114 -5.38 19.04 11.58
C PRO A 114 -4.56 20.29 11.82
N GLY A 115 -4.89 21.37 11.11
CA GLY A 115 -4.19 22.63 11.24
C GLY A 115 -4.15 22.96 12.72
N ASN A 116 -2.96 23.20 13.26
CA ASN A 116 -2.86 23.60 14.65
C ASN A 116 -3.73 24.85 14.80
N PRO A 117 -4.85 24.82 15.55
CA PRO A 117 -5.75 25.96 15.65
C PRO A 117 -5.06 27.18 16.29
N ASN A 118 -3.92 26.95 16.96
CA ASN A 118 -3.06 27.99 17.52
C ASN A 118 -1.93 28.46 16.58
N SER A 119 -1.81 27.89 15.37
CA SER A 119 -0.94 28.41 14.31
C SER A 119 -1.62 29.62 13.65
N ARG A 120 -1.84 30.69 14.44
CA ARG A 120 -2.16 31.99 13.86
C ARG A 120 -0.95 32.42 13.04
N VAL A 121 -1.13 32.35 11.73
CA VAL A 121 -0.24 32.90 10.72
C VAL A 121 0.01 34.36 11.06
N ALA A 122 1.18 34.64 11.64
CA ALA A 122 1.76 35.98 11.58
C ALA A 122 2.20 36.17 10.13
N THR A 123 1.32 36.77 9.33
CA THR A 123 1.65 37.25 7.99
C THR A 123 2.55 38.46 8.12
N THR A 124 3.86 38.29 7.99
CA THR A 124 4.77 39.29 7.41
C THR A 124 6.11 38.61 7.10
N ASP A 125 6.34 38.39 5.81
CA ASP A 125 7.66 38.42 5.15
C ASP A 125 8.88 37.77 5.84
N ASP A 126 8.85 36.47 6.12
CA ASP A 126 10.11 35.71 6.30
C ASP A 126 10.11 34.42 5.47
N LYS A 127 10.70 34.53 4.27
CA LYS A 127 11.01 33.42 3.37
C LYS A 127 12.23 32.63 3.88
N VAL A 128 12.18 32.03 5.08
CA VAL A 128 13.20 31.06 5.48
C VAL A 128 12.57 29.92 6.28
N GLY A 129 12.34 28.79 5.60
CA GLY A 129 12.24 27.49 6.28
C GLY A 129 10.85 27.03 6.70
N GLN A 130 9.81 27.22 5.89
CA GLN A 130 8.57 26.46 6.09
C GLN A 130 8.88 24.96 5.98
N GLN A 131 8.92 24.31 7.14
CA GLN A 131 8.99 22.85 7.25
C GLN A 131 7.75 22.30 6.52
N PRO A 132 7.91 21.34 5.58
CA PRO A 132 6.77 20.81 4.85
C PRO A 132 5.74 20.32 5.86
N ALA A 133 4.49 20.77 5.71
CA ALA A 133 3.40 20.35 6.58
C ALA A 133 3.38 18.81 6.62
N ALA A 134 3.32 18.24 7.83
CA ALA A 134 3.36 16.79 7.99
C ALA A 134 2.20 16.15 7.24
N VAL A 135 2.49 15.51 6.10
CA VAL A 135 1.49 14.80 5.30
C VAL A 135 1.06 13.57 6.09
N ARG A 136 -0.23 13.48 6.43
CA ARG A 136 -0.81 12.27 7.02
C ARG A 136 -1.48 11.46 5.93
N CYS A 137 -1.59 10.15 6.16
CA CYS A 137 -2.30 9.25 5.26
C CYS A 137 -3.32 8.44 6.08
N LEU A 138 -4.56 8.39 5.59
CA LEU A 138 -5.57 7.43 6.04
C LEU A 138 -5.40 6.17 5.21
N TYR A 139 -5.09 5.08 5.92
CA TYR A 139 -4.97 3.76 5.32
C TYR A 139 -6.19 2.90 5.66
N THR A 140 -6.95 2.54 4.63
CA THR A 140 -8.10 1.64 4.76
C THR A 140 -7.80 0.32 4.07
N CYS A 141 -7.97 -0.80 4.78
CA CYS A 141 -7.84 -2.13 4.20
C CYS A 141 -9.10 -2.98 4.44
N ILE A 142 -9.60 -3.59 3.38
CA ILE A 142 -10.73 -4.51 3.41
C ILE A 142 -10.25 -5.84 2.85
N HIS A 143 -10.52 -6.94 3.54
CA HIS A 143 -10.18 -8.28 3.08
C HIS A 143 -11.38 -9.22 3.22
N GLU A 144 -11.71 -9.90 2.12
CA GLU A 144 -12.62 -11.04 2.09
C GLU A 144 -11.77 -12.28 1.81
N ILE A 145 -11.66 -13.17 2.79
CA ILE A 145 -10.80 -14.35 2.73
C ILE A 145 -11.65 -15.60 2.95
N ASP A 146 -11.68 -16.46 1.93
CA ASP A 146 -12.13 -17.84 2.05
C ASP A 146 -10.88 -18.73 2.19
N PRO A 147 -10.59 -19.26 3.40
CA PRO A 147 -9.42 -20.12 3.61
C PRO A 147 -9.57 -21.51 2.97
N ALA A 148 -10.77 -21.84 2.45
CA ALA A 148 -11.18 -23.13 1.96
C ALA A 148 -10.96 -24.31 2.94
N GLY A 149 -11.36 -25.50 2.52
CA GLY A 149 -11.22 -26.73 3.29
C GLY A 149 -12.01 -26.74 4.62
N LEU A 150 -11.61 -27.63 5.53
CA LEU A 150 -12.27 -27.83 6.82
C LEU A 150 -11.69 -26.91 7.90
N ALA A 151 -11.91 -25.60 7.77
CA ALA A 151 -11.50 -24.62 8.77
C ALA A 151 -12.64 -24.33 9.77
N PRO A 152 -12.46 -24.53 11.10
CA PRO A 152 -13.49 -24.18 12.07
C PRO A 152 -13.81 -22.69 12.04
N ARG A 153 -15.08 -22.34 11.90
CA ARG A 153 -15.56 -20.94 11.80
C ARG A 153 -15.05 -20.05 12.93
N ARG A 154 -15.01 -20.57 14.17
CA ARG A 154 -14.48 -19.83 15.34
C ARG A 154 -13.02 -19.41 15.15
N LEU A 155 -12.20 -20.29 14.58
CA LEU A 155 -10.79 -20.02 14.30
C LEU A 155 -10.65 -18.99 13.19
N VAL A 156 -11.40 -19.15 12.09
CA VAL A 156 -11.41 -18.18 10.97
C VAL A 156 -11.81 -16.78 11.46
N ASN A 157 -12.89 -16.67 12.24
CA ASN A 157 -13.34 -15.39 12.79
C ASN A 157 -12.30 -14.76 13.73
N TRP A 158 -11.64 -15.56 14.57
CA TRP A 158 -10.57 -15.06 15.44
C TRP A 158 -9.39 -14.49 14.63
N PHE A 159 -8.99 -15.18 13.54
CA PHE A 159 -7.96 -14.69 12.62
C PHE A 159 -8.38 -13.40 11.92
N ALA A 160 -9.64 -13.33 11.46
CA ALA A 160 -10.20 -12.18 10.75
C ALA A 160 -10.20 -10.90 11.61
N VAL A 161 -10.28 -11.01 12.93
CA VAL A 161 -10.22 -9.83 13.83
C VAL A 161 -8.77 -9.48 14.20
N ARG A 162 -7.94 -10.48 14.50
CA ARG A 162 -6.60 -10.24 15.07
C ARG A 162 -5.56 -9.85 14.02
N ARG A 163 -5.56 -10.52 12.86
CA ARG A 163 -4.51 -10.33 11.85
C ARG A 163 -4.54 -8.96 11.16
N PRO A 164 -5.72 -8.38 10.81
CA PRO A 164 -5.75 -7.03 10.23
C PRO A 164 -5.14 -5.97 11.14
N ARG A 165 -5.40 -6.03 12.46
CA ARG A 165 -4.79 -5.10 13.42
C ARG A 165 -3.27 -5.19 13.45
N GLN A 166 -2.74 -6.42 13.50
CA GLN A 166 -1.29 -6.65 13.46
C GLN A 166 -0.68 -6.17 12.14
N TYR A 167 -1.36 -6.46 11.03
CA TYR A 167 -0.96 -6.03 9.70
C TYR A 167 -0.89 -4.50 9.61
N CYS A 168 -1.94 -3.77 10.01
CA CYS A 168 -1.95 -2.30 9.98
C CYS A 168 -0.85 -1.69 10.88
N ALA A 169 -0.59 -2.27 12.06
CA ALA A 169 0.49 -1.80 12.93
C ALA A 169 1.87 -1.97 12.27
N LEU A 170 2.11 -3.09 11.59
CA LEU A 170 3.37 -3.35 10.88
C LEU A 170 3.52 -2.49 9.62
N VAL A 171 2.44 -2.28 8.86
CA VAL A 171 2.43 -1.36 7.71
C VAL A 171 2.76 0.06 8.17
N LYS A 172 2.15 0.53 9.26
CA LYS A 172 2.45 1.84 9.85
C LYS A 172 3.92 1.95 10.23
N ALA A 173 4.43 1.00 11.01
CA ALA A 173 5.83 1.03 11.46
C ALA A 173 6.82 0.99 10.28
N LEU A 174 6.52 0.21 9.24
CA LEU A 174 7.34 0.17 8.02
C LEU A 174 7.29 1.50 7.26
N ALA A 175 6.12 2.12 7.14
CA ALA A 175 5.97 3.42 6.49
C ALA A 175 6.74 4.52 7.24
N GLU A 176 6.66 4.52 8.58
CA GLU A 176 7.41 5.45 9.43
C GLU A 176 8.93 5.28 9.25
N ALA A 177 9.41 4.03 9.17
CA ALA A 177 10.83 3.74 8.93
C ALA A 177 11.29 4.22 7.53
N ILE A 178 10.54 3.91 6.47
CA ILE A 178 10.85 4.36 5.10
C ILE A 178 10.85 5.90 5.04
N TYR A 179 9.90 6.55 5.69
CA TYR A 179 9.84 8.01 5.75
C TYR A 179 11.05 8.61 6.49
N ALA A 180 11.43 8.05 7.64
CA ALA A 180 12.60 8.49 8.38
C ALA A 180 13.88 8.37 7.54
N ASP A 181 14.07 7.24 6.85
CA ASP A 181 15.21 7.00 5.96
C ASP A 181 15.24 8.00 4.79
N ALA A 182 14.07 8.30 4.20
CA ALA A 182 13.95 9.29 3.13
C ALA A 182 14.31 10.70 3.61
N MET A 183 13.82 11.08 4.81
CA MET A 183 14.12 12.39 5.40
C MET A 183 15.60 12.54 5.79
N ALA A 184 16.24 11.46 6.28
CA ALA A 184 17.67 11.45 6.54
C ALA A 184 18.48 11.68 5.25
N ALA A 185 18.12 10.99 4.16
CA ALA A 185 18.78 11.18 2.86
C ALA A 185 18.63 12.61 2.30
N VAL A 186 17.47 13.24 2.50
CA VAL A 186 17.24 14.65 2.14
C VAL A 186 18.09 15.59 3.02
N ALA A 187 18.26 15.30 4.31
CA ALA A 187 19.12 16.09 5.19
C ALA A 187 20.60 15.98 4.80
N ASP A 188 21.08 14.77 4.50
CA ASP A 188 22.47 14.52 4.09
C ASP A 188 22.80 15.24 2.77
N THR A 189 21.90 15.19 1.79
CA THR A 189 22.06 15.93 0.52
C THR A 189 22.06 17.44 0.71
N ARG A 190 21.26 17.98 1.64
CA ARG A 190 21.29 19.40 1.99
C ARG A 190 22.63 19.82 2.63
N ASN A 191 23.23 18.94 3.44
CA ASN A 191 24.53 19.18 4.05
C ASN A 191 25.69 19.03 3.06
N ALA A 192 25.55 18.15 2.06
CA ALA A 192 26.54 17.96 1.00
C ALA A 192 26.49 19.06 -0.08
N GLY A 193 25.33 19.70 -0.27
CA GLY A 193 25.05 20.71 -1.31
C GLY A 193 25.21 22.16 -0.87
N GLN A 194 26.15 22.47 0.02
CA GLN A 194 26.68 23.83 0.16
C GLN A 194 27.66 24.20 -0.98
N ASP A 195 27.95 23.24 -1.86
CA ASP A 195 28.58 23.44 -3.17
C ASP A 195 27.58 23.05 -4.29
N GLU A 196 27.12 24.05 -5.03
CA GLU A 196 26.43 24.01 -6.33
C GLU A 196 25.05 23.28 -6.49
N GLY A 197 23.98 23.99 -6.11
CA GLY A 197 22.96 24.40 -7.09
C GLY A 197 21.94 23.37 -7.64
N ARG A 198 21.82 22.15 -7.12
CA ARG A 198 20.81 21.18 -7.61
C ARG A 198 19.88 20.69 -6.50
N VAL A 199 18.71 21.31 -6.38
CA VAL A 199 17.62 20.87 -5.49
C VAL A 199 17.08 19.53 -6.03
N LEU A 200 17.31 18.44 -5.31
CA LEU A 200 16.64 17.18 -5.59
C LEU A 200 15.20 17.25 -5.08
N ASP A 201 14.26 16.91 -5.97
CA ASP A 201 12.84 16.79 -5.65
C ASP A 201 12.62 15.63 -4.66
N PRO A 202 12.09 15.87 -3.45
CA PRO A 202 11.78 14.82 -2.50
C PRO A 202 10.79 13.77 -3.04
N GLU A 203 9.94 14.10 -4.02
CA GLU A 203 9.09 13.12 -4.70
C GLU A 203 9.92 12.09 -5.48
N ALA A 204 11.05 12.50 -6.08
CA ALA A 204 11.95 11.59 -6.80
C ALA A 204 12.72 10.64 -5.87
N ALA A 205 12.99 11.05 -4.63
CA ALA A 205 13.58 10.18 -3.61
C ALA A 205 12.59 9.12 -3.11
N VAL A 206 11.30 9.49 -2.97
CA VAL A 206 10.22 8.56 -2.61
C VAL A 206 9.91 7.58 -3.76
N ALA A 207 10.03 8.01 -5.02
CA ALA A 207 9.86 7.15 -6.19
C ALA A 207 10.83 5.95 -6.22
N ARG A 208 12.01 6.04 -5.58
CA ARG A 208 12.93 4.89 -5.38
C ARG A 208 12.39 3.81 -4.45
N TYR A 209 11.31 4.07 -3.73
CA TYR A 209 10.65 3.12 -2.84
C TYR A 209 9.23 2.80 -3.29
N GLY A 210 8.74 3.43 -4.37
CA GLY A 210 7.44 3.17 -4.95
C GLY A 210 7.34 1.75 -5.55
N PRO A 211 6.13 1.27 -5.87
CA PRO A 211 5.92 -0.06 -6.45
C PRO A 211 6.76 -0.28 -7.72
N THR A 212 7.08 0.79 -8.46
CA THR A 212 7.94 0.77 -9.64
C THR A 212 9.41 0.49 -9.35
N ALA A 213 9.94 0.83 -8.17
CA ALA A 213 11.32 0.52 -7.81
C ALA A 213 11.55 -0.97 -7.53
N SER A 214 10.48 -1.71 -7.24
CA SER A 214 10.52 -3.18 -7.16
C SER A 214 10.35 -3.89 -8.51
N LEU A 215 10.11 -3.15 -9.60
CA LEU A 215 10.02 -3.70 -10.97
C LEU A 215 11.39 -4.02 -11.60
N GLY A 216 12.49 -3.61 -10.96
CA GLY A 216 13.85 -3.82 -11.44
C GLY A 216 14.70 -4.57 -10.43
N ARG A 217 14.39 -5.85 -10.17
CA ARG A 217 15.33 -6.87 -9.66
C ARG A 217 14.73 -8.26 -9.71
#